data_AF-A0A1G6X0K0-F1
#
_entry.id   AF-A0A1G6X0K0-F1
#
_cell.length_a   1.000
_cell.length_b   1.000
_cell.length_c   1.000
_cell.angle_alpha   90.00
_cell.angle_beta   90.00
_cell.angle_gamma   90.00
#
_symmetry.space_group_name_H-M   'P 1'
#
loop_
_entity.id
_entity.type
_entity.pdbx_description
1 polymer ?
#
loop_
_entity_poly.entity_id
_entity_poly.type
_entity_poly.pdbx_seq_one_letter_code
_entity_poly.pdbx_strand_id
1 'polypeptide(L)'
;MQKNRYSAETKWAVVKDKLSGKFTNQQIMEKYNIKNVSQIKTWMKWYRENQLHRFDQPIGKQYSFGHGPEYASKEEKANRQIEHLKMENEILKKYLEIKEELKRK
;
A
#
# COMPACT_ATOMS: atom_id res chain seq x y z
N MET A 1 -13.06 -15.27 1.28
CA MET A 1 -11.80 -15.59 0.56
C MET A 1 -10.62 -15.44 1.51
N GLN A 2 -9.70 -16.41 1.55
CA GLN A 2 -8.48 -16.33 2.37
C GLN A 2 -7.44 -15.40 1.70
N LYS A 3 -6.95 -14.39 2.42
CA LYS A 3 -5.88 -13.50 1.92
C LYS A 3 -4.53 -14.23 2.03
N ASN A 4 -3.94 -14.64 0.89
CA ASN A 4 -2.56 -15.14 0.86
C ASN A 4 -1.63 -14.10 1.52
N ARG A 5 -0.82 -14.53 2.49
CA ARG A 5 0.25 -13.73 3.08
C ARG A 5 1.56 -14.06 2.37
N TYR A 6 2.26 -13.06 1.88
CA TYR A 6 3.60 -13.19 1.29
C TYR A 6 4.57 -12.37 2.16
N SER A 7 5.70 -12.95 2.56
CA SER A 7 6.71 -12.27 3.38
C SER A 7 7.44 -11.20 2.57
N ALA A 8 8.15 -10.29 3.26
CA ALA A 8 9.05 -9.34 2.60
C ALA A 8 10.07 -10.06 1.70
N GLU A 9 10.62 -11.17 2.18
CA GLU A 9 11.51 -12.08 1.44
C GLU A 9 10.87 -12.61 0.14
N THR A 10 9.63 -13.12 0.18
CA THR A 10 8.93 -13.58 -1.04
C THR A 10 8.80 -12.45 -2.06
N LYS A 11 8.42 -11.24 -1.60
CA LYS A 11 8.30 -10.06 -2.47
C LYS A 11 9.65 -9.68 -3.09
N TRP A 12 10.73 -9.71 -2.31
CA TRP A 12 12.10 -9.43 -2.77
C TRP A 12 12.61 -10.45 -3.78
N ALA A 13 12.42 -11.74 -3.51
CA ALA A 13 12.83 -12.82 -4.42
C ALA A 13 12.12 -12.68 -5.79
N VAL A 14 10.84 -12.33 -5.78
CA VAL A 14 10.02 -12.08 -6.97
C VAL A 14 10.48 -10.86 -7.76
N VAL A 15 10.88 -9.78 -7.09
CA VAL A 15 11.51 -8.63 -7.76
C VAL A 15 12.86 -9.02 -8.38
N LYS A 16 13.71 -9.76 -7.66
CA LYS A 16 15.02 -10.22 -8.16
C LYS A 16 14.88 -11.10 -9.40
N ASP A 17 13.97 -12.09 -9.37
CA ASP A 17 13.66 -12.93 -10.53
C ASP A 17 13.11 -12.10 -11.71
N LYS A 18 12.23 -11.13 -11.45
CA LYS A 18 11.64 -10.29 -12.50
C LYS A 18 12.65 -9.32 -13.13
N LEU A 19 13.61 -8.81 -12.35
CA LEU A 19 14.74 -8.03 -12.83
C LEU A 19 15.75 -8.86 -13.63
N SER A 20 15.91 -10.15 -13.31
CA SER A 20 16.82 -11.04 -14.04
C SER A 20 16.43 -11.30 -15.50
N GLY A 21 15.17 -11.03 -15.87
CA GLY A 21 14.61 -11.31 -17.20
C GLY A 21 14.36 -12.79 -17.50
N LYS A 22 14.94 -13.72 -16.74
CA LYS A 22 14.97 -15.17 -17.03
C LYS A 22 13.63 -15.88 -16.88
N PHE A 23 12.67 -15.30 -16.14
CA PHE A 23 11.40 -15.94 -15.82
C PHE A 23 10.19 -15.15 -16.33
N THR A 24 9.23 -15.87 -16.92
CA THR A 24 7.92 -15.32 -17.28
C THR A 24 7.09 -15.03 -16.03
N ASN A 25 6.04 -14.22 -16.17
CA ASN A 25 5.15 -13.94 -15.04
C ASN A 25 4.45 -15.21 -14.52
N GLN A 26 4.19 -16.20 -15.38
CA GLN A 26 3.58 -17.49 -15.00
C GLN A 26 4.55 -18.34 -14.18
N GLN A 27 5.81 -18.47 -14.62
CA GLN A 27 6.85 -19.20 -13.88
C GLN A 27 7.11 -18.57 -12.49
N ILE A 28 7.10 -17.24 -12.40
CA ILE A 28 7.20 -16.53 -11.11
C ILE A 28 5.95 -16.76 -10.25
N MET A 29 4.74 -16.80 -10.84
CA MET A 29 3.51 -17.11 -10.10
C MET A 29 3.52 -18.52 -9.52
N GLU A 30 3.95 -19.51 -10.30
CA GLU A 30 4.07 -20.90 -9.89
C GLU A 30 5.14 -21.08 -8.79
N LYS A 31 6.37 -20.65 -9.05
CA LYS A 31 7.54 -20.75 -8.15
C LYS A 31 7.30 -20.16 -6.75
N TYR A 32 6.49 -19.11 -6.65
CA TYR A 32 6.20 -18.40 -5.39
C TYR A 32 4.74 -18.51 -4.93
N ASN A 33 3.95 -19.43 -5.51
CA ASN A 33 2.52 -19.66 -5.20
C ASN A 33 1.67 -18.35 -5.19
N ILE A 34 1.92 -17.48 -6.17
CA ILE A 34 1.25 -16.18 -6.30
C ILE A 34 0.02 -16.34 -7.19
N LYS A 35 -1.16 -16.29 -6.57
CA LYS A 35 -2.45 -16.47 -7.29
C LYS A 35 -2.70 -15.47 -8.43
N ASN A 36 -2.21 -14.23 -8.31
CA ASN A 36 -2.56 -13.13 -9.24
C ASN A 36 -1.31 -12.38 -9.75
N VAL A 37 -1.16 -12.24 -11.08
CA VAL A 37 -0.09 -11.45 -11.73
C VAL A 37 -0.03 -9.99 -11.26
N SER A 38 -1.17 -9.43 -10.81
CA SER A 38 -1.25 -8.07 -10.27
C SER A 38 -0.42 -7.87 -8.99
N GLN A 39 -0.13 -8.92 -8.21
CA GLN A 39 0.82 -8.85 -7.09
C GLN A 39 2.23 -8.51 -7.60
N ILE A 40 2.72 -9.26 -8.59
CA ILE A 40 4.04 -9.03 -9.22
C ILE A 40 4.12 -7.62 -9.81
N LYS A 41 3.08 -7.18 -10.54
CA LYS A 41 3.01 -5.80 -11.06
C LYS A 41 3.07 -4.75 -9.94
N THR A 42 2.39 -4.99 -8.82
CA THR A 42 2.35 -4.09 -7.66
C THR A 42 3.71 -4.00 -6.97
N TRP A 43 4.38 -5.13 -6.70
CA TRP A 43 5.68 -5.14 -6.04
C TRP A 43 6.77 -4.53 -6.93
N MET A 44 6.72 -4.76 -8.25
CA MET A 44 7.59 -4.08 -9.22
C MET A 44 7.33 -2.56 -9.30
N LYS A 45 6.08 -2.11 -9.15
CA LYS A 45 5.75 -0.68 -9.03
C LYS A 45 6.40 -0.09 -7.77
N TRP A 46 6.17 -0.70 -6.61
CA TRP A 46 6.74 -0.24 -5.34
C TRP A 46 8.27 -0.21 -5.34
N TYR A 47 8.92 -1.21 -5.94
CA TYR A 47 10.38 -1.22 -6.12
C TYR A 47 10.86 -0.03 -6.97
N ARG A 48 10.24 0.21 -8.13
CA ARG A 48 10.59 1.33 -9.04
C ARG A 48 10.32 2.71 -8.43
N GLU A 49 9.32 2.83 -7.57
CA GLU A 49 8.96 4.06 -6.85
C GLU A 49 9.70 4.22 -5.50
N ASN A 50 10.67 3.33 -5.20
CA ASN A 50 11.40 3.26 -3.93
C ASN A 50 10.50 3.15 -2.66
N GLN A 51 9.28 2.63 -2.81
CA GLN A 51 8.30 2.43 -1.73
C GLN A 51 8.54 1.12 -0.98
N LEU A 52 9.80 0.85 -0.63
CA LEU A 52 10.25 -0.45 -0.10
C LEU A 52 9.57 -0.83 1.23
N HIS A 53 9.22 0.14 2.08
CA HIS A 53 8.43 -0.07 3.30
C HIS A 53 7.13 -0.89 3.14
N ARG A 54 6.56 -0.97 1.93
CA ARG A 54 5.38 -1.80 1.64
C ARG A 54 5.69 -3.31 1.56
N PHE A 55 6.97 -3.69 1.56
CA PHE A 55 7.40 -5.07 1.59
C PHE A 55 7.22 -5.65 3.01
N ASP A 56 7.42 -4.84 4.03
CA ASP A 56 7.32 -5.24 5.44
C ASP A 56 5.92 -4.99 6.05
N GLN A 57 5.07 -4.21 5.37
CA GLN A 57 3.72 -3.87 5.84
C GLN A 57 2.84 -5.10 6.12
N PRO A 58 2.25 -5.22 7.32
CA PRO A 58 1.32 -6.29 7.67
C PRO A 58 -0.04 -6.11 6.98
N ILE A 59 -0.54 -7.20 6.41
CA ILE A 59 -1.79 -7.19 5.61
C ILE A 59 -3.00 -6.83 6.47
N GLY A 60 -3.68 -5.75 6.10
CA GLY A 60 -4.91 -5.28 6.75
C GLY A 60 -4.74 -4.00 7.58
N LYS A 61 -3.50 -3.55 7.83
CA LYS A 61 -3.28 -2.15 8.23
C LYS A 61 -3.49 -1.26 7.00
N GLN A 62 -4.56 -0.46 7.03
CA GLN A 62 -4.68 0.76 6.23
C GLN A 62 -3.60 1.75 6.70
N TYR A 63 -3.40 2.87 5.99
CA TYR A 63 -2.61 4.01 6.49
C TYR A 63 -3.37 4.74 7.63
N SER A 64 -3.74 4.02 8.68
CA SER A 64 -4.19 4.60 9.94
C SER A 64 -3.00 5.21 10.66
N PHE A 65 -3.25 6.18 11.54
CA PHE A 65 -2.16 6.98 12.10
C PHE A 65 -1.14 6.17 12.93
N GLY A 66 0.07 6.71 13.09
CA GLY A 66 1.21 6.05 13.74
C GLY A 66 1.90 4.91 12.95
N HIS A 67 1.21 4.20 12.05
CA HIS A 67 1.76 3.02 11.34
C HIS A 67 2.55 3.34 10.05
N GLY A 68 3.37 4.40 10.07
CA GLY A 68 4.38 4.63 9.03
C GLY A 68 5.58 3.69 9.16
N PRO A 69 6.50 3.64 8.16
CA PRO A 69 7.77 2.97 8.33
C PRO A 69 8.52 3.50 9.55
N GLU A 70 9.05 2.59 10.36
CA GLU A 70 9.69 2.90 11.64
C GLU A 70 10.89 3.85 11.46
N TYR A 71 11.66 3.65 10.39
CA TYR A 71 12.82 4.44 9.98
C TYR A 71 12.52 5.88 9.54
N ALA A 72 11.25 6.28 9.39
CA ALA A 72 10.94 7.64 8.94
C ALA A 72 11.22 8.72 9.99
N SER A 73 11.62 9.91 9.53
CA SER A 73 11.88 11.09 10.37
C SER A 73 10.64 11.52 11.15
N LYS A 74 10.88 12.18 12.30
CA LYS A 74 9.81 12.82 13.10
C LYS A 74 9.00 13.81 12.28
N GLU A 75 9.67 14.54 11.38
CA GLU A 75 9.06 15.52 10.47
C GLU A 75 8.16 14.84 9.42
N GLU A 76 8.65 13.79 8.75
CA GLU A 76 7.83 13.02 7.81
C GLU A 76 6.62 12.35 8.49
N LYS A 77 6.75 11.99 9.77
CA LYS A 77 5.63 11.49 10.59
C LYS A 77 4.64 12.63 10.86
N ALA A 78 5.09 13.81 11.30
CA ALA A 78 4.23 14.99 11.52
C ALA A 78 3.50 15.46 10.25
N ASN A 79 4.21 15.58 9.12
CA ASN A 79 3.63 16.03 7.85
C ASN A 79 2.54 15.08 7.33
N ARG A 80 2.72 13.76 7.47
CA ARG A 80 1.66 12.78 7.16
C ARG A 80 0.46 12.88 8.11
N GLN A 81 0.66 13.32 9.35
CA GLN A 81 -0.42 13.58 10.31
C GLN A 81 -1.24 14.80 9.87
N ILE A 82 -0.56 15.86 9.41
CA ILE A 82 -1.18 17.09 8.91
C ILE A 82 -2.01 16.81 7.65
N GLU A 83 -1.48 16.09 6.66
CA GLU A 83 -2.24 15.76 5.43
C GLU A 83 -3.43 14.82 5.69
N HIS A 84 -3.31 13.88 6.65
CA HIS A 84 -4.44 13.05 7.07
C HIS A 84 -5.55 13.89 7.71
N LEU A 85 -5.20 14.75 8.68
CA LEU A 85 -6.15 15.62 9.36
C LEU A 85 -6.81 16.63 8.40
N LYS A 86 -6.09 17.15 7.40
CA LYS A 86 -6.69 17.95 6.31
C LYS A 86 -7.76 17.14 5.56
N MET A 87 -7.43 15.92 5.13
CA MET A 87 -8.36 15.06 4.39
C MET A 87 -9.61 14.70 5.19
N GLU A 88 -9.46 14.40 6.49
CA GLU A 88 -10.60 14.18 7.40
C GLU A 88 -11.48 15.42 7.52
N ASN A 89 -10.89 16.61 7.66
CA ASN A 89 -11.63 17.87 7.71
C ASN A 89 -12.39 18.16 6.39
N GLU A 90 -11.80 17.90 5.21
CA GLU A 90 -12.53 18.07 3.94
C GLU A 90 -13.69 17.09 3.79
N ILE A 91 -13.53 15.84 4.25
CA ILE A 91 -14.63 14.86 4.27
C ILE A 91 -15.75 15.31 5.22
N LEU A 92 -15.40 15.83 6.41
CA LEU A 92 -16.36 16.35 7.39
C LEU A 92 -17.11 17.59 6.88
N LYS A 93 -16.41 18.55 6.25
CA LYS A 93 -17.05 19.71 5.59
C LYS A 93 -18.07 19.27 4.57
N LYS A 94 -17.70 18.34 3.67
CA LYS A 94 -18.59 17.84 2.61
C LYS A 94 -19.77 17.04 3.16
N TYR A 95 -19.59 16.30 4.25
CA TYR A 95 -20.70 15.65 4.96
C TYR A 95 -21.67 16.68 5.56
N LEU A 96 -21.17 17.75 6.17
CA LEU A 96 -22.01 18.84 6.70
C LEU A 96 -22.77 19.57 5.59
N GLU A 97 -22.11 19.88 4.47
CA GLU A 97 -22.72 20.50 3.29
C GLU A 97 -23.92 19.68 2.77
N ILE A 98 -23.72 18.39 2.52
CA ILE A 98 -24.77 17.45 2.10
C ILE A 98 -25.89 17.35 3.15
N LYS A 99 -25.55 17.37 4.45
CA LYS A 99 -26.54 17.33 5.54
C LYS A 99 -27.43 18.57 5.56
N GLU A 100 -26.86 19.76 5.32
CA GLU A 100 -27.66 20.99 5.22
C GLU A 100 -28.41 21.11 3.89
N GLU A 101 -27.91 20.54 2.78
CA GLU A 101 -28.72 20.36 1.55
C GLU A 101 -29.94 19.46 1.78
N LEU A 102 -29.78 18.34 2.47
CA LEU A 102 -30.87 17.40 2.75
C LEU A 102 -31.94 17.97 3.70
N LYS A 103 -31.58 18.91 4.58
CA LYS A 103 -32.53 19.69 5.41
C LYS A 103 -33.29 20.78 4.65
N ARG A 104 -32.84 21.14 3.45
CA ARG A 104 -33.42 22.20 2.60
C ARG A 104 -34.33 21.62 1.50
N LYS A 105 -34.77 20.37 1.67
CA LYS A 105 -35.71 19.63 0.83
C LYS A 105 -36.86 19.09 1.68
#